data_AF-A0A946U638-F1
#
_entry.id   AF-A0A946U638-F1
#
_cell.length_a   1.000
_cell.length_b   1.000
_cell.length_c   1.000
_cell.angle_alpha   90.00
_cell.angle_beta   90.00
_cell.angle_gamma   90.00
#
_symmetry.space_group_name_H-M   'P 1'
#
loop_
_entity.id
_entity.type
_entity.pdbx_description
1 polymer ?
#
loop_
_entity_poly.entity_id
_entity_poly.type
_entity_poly.pdbx_seq_one_letter_code
_entity_poly.pdbx_strand_id
1 'polypeptide(L)' 'MKSSDFLISTVKEAPNDAQIISHQLMIRAGLISKLASGLYSYLPMGLRIIQKVEKIIREEMNKSKALEVLMPVAQPA' A
#
# COMPACT_ATOMS: atom_id res chain seq x y z
N MET A 1 -3.35 11.59 -15.42
CA MET A 1 -2.64 10.52 -16.15
C MET A 1 -3.65 9.81 -17.02
N LYS A 2 -3.27 9.47 -18.26
CA LYS A 2 -4.08 8.58 -19.10
C LYS A 2 -3.92 7.15 -18.59
N SER A 3 -4.97 6.35 -18.66
CA SER A 3 -4.92 4.95 -18.24
C SER A 3 -3.96 4.11 -19.08
N SER A 4 -3.69 4.51 -20.33
CA SER A 4 -2.70 3.87 -21.21
C SER A 4 -1.26 3.93 -20.70
N ASP A 5 -0.94 4.96 -19.92
CA ASP A 5 0.42 5.27 -19.48
C ASP A 5 0.65 4.78 -18.03
N PHE A 6 -0.24 3.92 -17.54
CA PHE A 6 -0.30 3.52 -16.15
C PHE A 6 -0.59 2.03 -16.02
N LEU A 7 0.15 1.36 -15.12
CA LEU A 7 -0.11 -0.04 -14.80
C LEU A 7 -1.42 -0.18 -13.99
N ILE A 8 -2.49 -0.59 -14.67
CA ILE A 8 -3.77 -0.98 -14.06
C ILE A 8 -3.94 -2.50 -14.24
N SER A 9 -3.38 -3.28 -13.32
CA SER A 9 -3.39 -4.75 -13.40
C SER A 9 -4.60 -5.34 -12.67
N THR A 10 -5.81 -5.04 -13.15
CA THR A 10 -7.03 -5.60 -12.57
C THR A 10 -7.16 -7.09 -12.89
N VAL A 11 -7.73 -7.85 -11.97
CA VAL A 11 -8.03 -9.28 -12.19
C VAL A 11 -9.51 -9.56 -11.97
N LYS A 12 -10.07 -10.44 -12.80
CA LYS A 12 -11.50 -10.76 -12.78
C LYS A 12 -11.91 -11.44 -11.46
N GLU A 13 -11.09 -12.39 -11.02
CA GLU A 13 -11.32 -13.23 -9.84
C GLU A 13 -10.21 -12.98 -8.82
N ALA A 14 -10.58 -12.98 -7.53
CA ALA A 14 -9.59 -12.91 -6.46
C ALA A 14 -8.97 -14.30 -6.23
N PRO A 15 -7.70 -14.38 -5.81
CA PRO A 15 -7.08 -15.64 -5.42
C PRO A 15 -7.86 -16.35 -4.29
N ASN A 16 -7.93 -17.69 -4.35
CA ASN A 16 -8.67 -18.49 -3.35
C ASN A 16 -8.12 -18.36 -1.92
N ASP A 17 -6.87 -17.94 -1.76
CA ASP A 17 -6.23 -17.70 -0.46
C ASP A 17 -6.58 -16.33 0.15
N ALA A 18 -7.23 -15.43 -0.61
CA ALA A 18 -7.72 -14.16 -0.09
C ALA A 18 -9.09 -14.33 0.58
N GLN A 19 -9.12 -14.54 1.90
CA GLN A 19 -10.36 -14.82 2.65
C GLN A 19 -11.17 -13.57 3.01
N ILE A 20 -10.51 -12.42 3.22
CA ILE A 20 -11.17 -11.18 3.67
C ILE A 20 -11.48 -10.29 2.46
N ILE A 21 -12.66 -9.67 2.45
CA ILE A 21 -13.14 -8.87 1.31
C ILE A 21 -12.20 -7.71 0.94
N SER A 22 -11.58 -7.04 1.92
CA SER A 22 -10.61 -5.98 1.66
C SER A 22 -9.41 -6.49 0.87
N HIS A 23 -8.86 -7.64 1.27
CA HIS A 23 -7.73 -8.28 0.59
C HIS A 23 -8.10 -8.69 -0.84
N GLN A 24 -9.27 -9.31 -1.04
CA GLN A 24 -9.79 -9.67 -2.36
C GLN A 24 -9.92 -8.44 -3.28
N LEU A 25 -10.50 -7.36 -2.77
CA LEU A 25 -10.70 -6.12 -3.54
C LEU A 25 -9.38 -5.44 -3.88
N MET A 26 -8.43 -5.41 -2.94
CA MET A 26 -7.12 -4.81 -3.18
C MET A 26 -6.33 -5.55 -4.27
N ILE A 27 -6.42 -6.88 -4.34
CA ILE A 27 -5.82 -7.65 -5.42
C ILE A 27 -6.57 -7.41 -6.74
N ARG A 28 -7.91 -7.52 -6.73
CA ARG A 28 -8.73 -7.35 -7.95
C ARG A 28 -8.59 -5.98 -8.59
N ALA A 29 -8.45 -4.94 -7.78
CA ALA A 29 -8.26 -3.57 -8.24
C ALA A 29 -6.81 -3.27 -8.67
N GLY A 30 -5.88 -4.22 -8.58
CA GLY A 30 -4.48 -4.02 -8.92
C GLY A 30 -3.79 -3.03 -7.97
N LEU A 31 -4.14 -3.04 -6.68
CA LEU A 31 -3.52 -2.18 -5.66
C LEU A 31 -2.30 -2.85 -5.02
N ILE A 32 -2.33 -4.17 -4.88
CA ILE A 32 -1.25 -4.96 -4.29
C ILE A 32 -0.97 -6.22 -5.10
N SER A 33 0.25 -6.73 -4.99
CA SER A 33 0.65 -8.06 -5.49
C SER A 33 1.37 -8.82 -4.40
N LYS A 34 1.06 -10.11 -4.22
CA LYS A 34 1.67 -10.97 -3.20
C LYS A 34 3.06 -11.43 -3.65
N LEU A 35 4.07 -11.23 -2.80
CA LEU A 35 5.44 -11.72 -3.00
C LEU A 35 5.68 -13.02 -2.25
N ALA A 36 5.30 -13.06 -0.97
CA ALA A 36 5.40 -14.23 -0.10
C ALA A 36 4.31 -14.16 0.99
N SER A 37 4.28 -15.13 1.91
CA SER A 37 3.36 -15.07 3.05
C SER A 37 3.59 -13.79 3.86
N GLY A 38 2.56 -12.94 3.97
CA GLY A 38 2.63 -11.66 4.67
C GLY A 38 3.42 -10.54 3.95
N LEU A 39 4.00 -10.81 2.77
CA LEU A 39 4.79 -9.83 2.02
C LEU A 39 4.08 -9.45 0.72
N TYR A 40 3.86 -8.15 0.53
CA TYR A 40 3.15 -7.59 -0.61
C TYR A 40 3.90 -6.41 -1.21
N SER A 41 3.84 -6.29 -2.53
CA SER A 41 4.22 -5.08 -3.26
C SER A 41 3.00 -4.18 -3.42
N TYR A 42 3.15 -2.90 -3.09
CA TYR A 42 2.17 -1.88 -3.48
C TYR A 42 2.36 -1.51 -4.94
N LEU A 43 1.30 -1.72 -5.74
CA LEU A 43 1.27 -1.30 -7.13
C LEU A 43 1.01 0.21 -7.21
N PRO A 44 1.17 0.85 -8.40
CA PRO A 44 1.17 2.30 -8.49
C PRO A 44 -0.05 3.01 -7.87
N MET A 45 -1.26 2.43 -7.95
CA MET A 45 -2.45 2.98 -7.27
C MET A 45 -2.41 2.76 -5.76
N GLY A 46 -1.99 1.58 -5.31
CA GLY A 46 -1.86 1.27 -3.88
C GLY A 46 -0.84 2.19 -3.19
N LEU A 47 0.31 2.43 -3.83
CA LEU A 47 1.34 3.32 -3.31
C LEU A 47 0.84 4.76 -3.16
N ARG A 48 0.09 5.27 -4.14
CA ARG A 48 -0.54 6.60 -4.06
C ARG A 48 -1.51 6.73 -2.91
N ILE A 49 -2.30 5.70 -2.63
CA ILE A 49 -3.24 5.69 -1.52
C ILE A 49 -2.48 5.74 -0.20
N ILE A 50 -1.42 4.94 -0.05
CA ILE A 50 -0.60 4.93 1.16
C ILE A 50 0.05 6.28 1.41
N GLN A 51 0.64 6.89 0.37
CA GLN A 51 1.23 8.22 0.49
C GLN A 51 0.20 9.29 0.92
N LYS A 52 -1.07 9.17 0.50
CA LYS A 52 -2.15 10.06 0.98
C LYS A 52 -2.44 9.85 2.46
N VAL A 53 -2.53 8.60 2.91
CA VAL A 53 -2.75 8.27 4.32
C VAL A 53 -1.58 8.75 5.17
N GLU A 54 -0.35 8.47 4.74
CA GLU A 54 0.88 8.92 5.38
C GLU A 54 0.92 10.46 5.51
N LYS A 55 0.54 11.19 4.46
CA LYS A 55 0.45 12.66 4.49
C LYS A 55 -0.52 13.16 5.57
N ILE A 56 -1.70 12.56 5.68
CA ILE A 56 -2.69 12.93 6.70
C ILE A 56 -2.12 12.66 8.10
N ILE A 57 -1.52 11.49 8.31
CA ILE A 57 -0.89 11.16 9.60
C ILE A 57 0.19 12.19 9.94
N ARG A 58 1.08 12.51 9.00
CA ARG A 58 2.14 13.51 9.20
C ARG A 58 1.59 14.89 9.51
N GLU A 59 0.53 15.32 8.82
CA GLU A 59 -0.13 16.60 9.08
C GLU A 59 -0.69 16.67 10.51
N GLU A 60 -1.36 15.63 10.99
CA GLU A 60 -1.89 15.58 12.36
C GLU A 60 -0.78 15.50 13.43
N MET A 61 0.26 14.71 13.18
CA MET A 61 1.41 14.61 14.08
C MET A 61 2.14 15.96 14.21
N ASN A 62 2.33 16.68 13.10
CA ASN A 62 2.92 18.02 13.11
C ASN A 62 2.05 19.03 13.90
N LYS A 63 0.71 18.97 13.78
CA LYS A 63 -0.19 19.79 14.60
C LYS A 63 -0.04 19.51 16.09
N SER A 64 0.24 18.26 16.46
CA SER A 64 0.51 17.85 17.85
C SER A 64 1.93 18.15 18.34
N LYS A 65 2.79 18.80 17.51
CA LYS A 65 4.20 19.12 17.78
C LYS A 65 5.12 17.90 17.92
N ALA A 66 4.74 16.76 17.34
CA ALA A 66 5.63 15.62 17.24
C ALA A 66 6.79 15.91 16.28
N LEU A 67 7.95 15.26 16.52
CA LEU A 67 9.13 15.33 15.66
C LEU A 67 9.32 13.99 14.97
N GLU A 68 9.19 13.96 13.65
CA GLU A 68 9.35 12.75 12.84
C GLU A 68 10.85 12.40 12.69
N VAL A 69 11.17 11.11 12.85
CA VAL A 69 12.50 10.54 12.64
C VAL A 69 12.42 9.28 11.78
N LEU A 70 13.46 9.02 10.99
CA LEU A 70 13.61 7.78 10.22
C LEU A 70 14.74 6.94 10.82
N MET A 71 14.39 5.81 11.42
CA MET A 71 15.36 4.88 12.00
C MET A 71 15.69 3.75 11.01
N PRO A 72 16.87 3.12 11.10
CA PRO A 72 17.22 2.00 10.24
C PRO A 72 16.36 0.77 10.55
N VAL A 73 15.98 0.04 9.48
CA VAL A 73 15.13 -1.17 9.58
C VAL A 73 15.88 -2.32 10.28
N ALA A 74 17.19 -2.44 10.05
CA ALA A 74 18.04 -3.39 10.74
C ALA A 74 18.74 -2.70 11.93
N GLN A 75 18.74 -3.35 13.08
CA GLN A 75 19.40 -2.91 14.31
C GLN A 75 20.46 -3.94 14.71
N PRO A 76 21.57 -3.53 15.35
CA PRO A 76 22.52 -4.47 15.93
C PRO A 76 21.83 -5.42 16.92
N ALA A 77 22.29 -6.68 16.95
CA ALA A 77 21.84 -7.68 17.89
C ALA A 77 22.34 -7.41 19.32
#